data_AF-A0A2N2J3Q0-F1
#
_entry.id   AF-A0A2N2J3Q0-F1
#
_cell.length_a   1.000
_cell.length_b   1.000
_cell.length_c   1.000
_cell.angle_alpha   90.00
_cell.angle_beta   90.00
_cell.angle_gamma   90.00
#
_symmetry.space_group_name_H-M   'P 1'
#
loop_
_entity.id
_entity.type
_entity.pdbx_description
1 polymer ?
#
loop_
_entity_poly.entity_id
_entity_poly.type
_entity_poly.pdbx_seq_one_letter_code
_entity_poly.pdbx_strand_id
1 'polypeptide(L)'
;MIDYMKKHERYVKEMLEKNPAQEELRELLVYHDKQIQWMQHERLVHLIVMLFVCFFTLLIFGFAIIRTSVPSIILSVILLILSLAYILHYYRLENCVQQWYLISNQIRQRL
;
A
#
# COMPACT_ATOMS: atom_id res chain seq x y z
N MET A 1 -7.96 4.77 -2.99
CA MET A 1 -6.90 4.97 -1.96
C MET A 1 -5.93 6.10 -2.29
N ILE A 2 -5.28 6.09 -3.46
CA ILE A 2 -4.18 7.03 -3.72
C ILE A 2 -4.62 8.51 -3.75
N ASP A 3 -5.80 8.82 -4.29
CA ASP A 3 -6.31 10.19 -4.27
C ASP A 3 -6.69 10.68 -2.87
N TYR A 4 -7.19 9.77 -2.02
CA TYR A 4 -7.40 10.05 -0.60
C TYR A 4 -6.07 10.40 0.08
N MET A 5 -5.02 9.62 -0.22
CA MET A 5 -3.71 9.86 0.36
C MET A 5 -3.14 11.21 -0.05
N LYS A 6 -3.25 11.58 -1.33
CA LYS A 6 -2.83 12.89 -1.84
C LYS A 6 -3.60 14.05 -1.20
N LYS A 7 -4.90 13.88 -0.98
CA LYS A 7 -5.74 14.89 -0.33
C LYS A 7 -5.32 15.11 1.12
N HIS A 8 -5.06 14.02 1.86
CA HIS A 8 -4.56 14.08 3.23
C HIS A 8 -3.16 14.70 3.30
N GLU A 9 -2.26 14.31 2.39
CA GLU A 9 -0.92 14.89 2.31
C GLU A 9 -0.96 16.40 2.09
N ARG A 10 -1.81 16.88 1.17
CA ARG A 10 -1.98 18.32 0.93
C ARG A 10 -2.53 19.02 2.17
N TYR A 11 -3.53 18.44 2.84
CA TYR A 11 -4.09 19.00 4.07
C TYR A 11 -3.03 19.14 5.16
N VAL A 12 -2.21 18.12 5.38
CA VAL A 12 -1.13 18.15 6.38
C VAL A 12 -0.08 19.21 6.03
N LYS A 13 0.30 19.35 4.75
CA LYS A 13 1.23 20.40 4.30
C LYS A 13 0.65 21.80 4.51
N GLU A 14 -0.61 22.03 4.14
CA GLU A 14 -1.30 23.31 4.35
C GLU A 14 -1.38 23.69 5.84
N MET A 15 -1.58 22.71 6.73
CA MET A 15 -1.55 22.96 8.17
C MET A 15 -0.14 23.29 8.67
N LEU A 16 0.90 22.62 8.14
CA LEU A 16 2.29 22.90 8.52
C LEU A 16 2.78 24.28 8.06
N GLU A 17 2.28 24.79 6.94
CA GLU A 17 2.61 26.14 6.45
C GLU A 17 2.03 27.25 7.33
N LYS A 18 0.95 26.99 8.06
CA LYS A 18 0.31 27.96 8.97
C LYS A 18 1.04 28.17 10.29
N ASN A 19 2.16 27.48 10.49
CA ASN A 19 2.98 27.53 11.70
C ASN A 19 2.15 27.36 12.99
N PRO A 20 1.42 26.24 13.11
CA PRO A 20 0.44 26.02 14.18
C PRO A 20 1.11 25.95 15.55
N ALA A 21 0.35 26.26 16.60
CA ALA A 21 0.82 26.10 17.97
C ALA A 21 1.21 24.63 18.25
N GLN A 22 2.10 24.39 19.21
CA GLN A 22 2.55 23.03 19.56
C GLN A 22 1.40 22.06 19.84
N GLU A 23 0.30 22.55 20.41
CA GLU A 23 -0.87 21.73 20.75
C GLU A 23 -1.65 21.29 19.50
N GLU A 24 -1.87 22.20 18.55
CA GLU A 24 -2.46 21.90 17.24
C GLU A 24 -1.57 20.96 16.41
N LEU A 25 -0.25 21.13 16.48
CA LEU A 25 0.72 20.24 15.82
C LEU A 25 0.63 18.82 16.38
N ARG A 26 0.41 18.69 17.69
CA ARG A 26 0.25 17.41 18.38
C ARG A 26 -1.05 16.69 17.97
N GLU A 27 -2.15 17.42 17.87
CA GLU A 27 -3.42 16.89 17.36
C GLU A 27 -3.31 16.44 15.90
N LEU A 28 -2.66 17.25 15.05
CA LEU A 28 -2.41 16.91 13.65
C LEU A 28 -1.59 15.63 13.51
N LEU A 29 -0.55 15.49 14.35
CA LEU A 29 0.29 14.29 14.40
C LEU A 29 -0.54 13.06 14.77
N VAL A 30 -1.34 13.13 15.84
CA VAL A 30 -2.22 12.01 16.27
C VAL A 30 -3.18 11.61 15.15
N TYR A 31 -3.78 12.59 14.47
CA TYR A 31 -4.65 12.32 13.32
C TYR A 31 -3.90 11.68 12.16
N HIS A 32 -2.70 12.18 11.82
CA HIS A 32 -1.88 11.65 10.74
C HIS A 32 -1.39 10.22 11.03
N ASP A 33 -0.95 9.93 12.25
CA ASP A 33 -0.52 8.59 12.65
C ASP A 33 -1.69 7.58 12.59
N LYS A 34 -2.91 8.00 12.93
CA LYS A 34 -4.11 7.17 12.76
C LYS A 34 -4.35 6.81 11.29
N GLN A 35 -4.15 7.77 10.38
CA GLN A 35 -4.24 7.52 8.94
C GLN A 35 -3.18 6.55 8.46
N ILE A 36 -1.94 6.70 8.94
CA ILE A 36 -0.86 5.74 8.66
C ILE A 36 -1.28 4.33 9.11
N GLN A 37 -1.82 4.18 10.32
CA GLN A 37 -2.24 2.88 10.86
C GLN A 37 -3.33 2.22 10.00
N TRP A 38 -4.30 2.99 9.50
CA TRP A 38 -5.32 2.46 8.58
C TRP A 38 -4.69 1.97 7.26
N MET A 39 -3.77 2.75 6.69
CA MET A 39 -3.07 2.34 5.48
C MET A 39 -2.18 1.11 5.69
N GLN A 40 -1.58 0.95 6.87
CA GLN A 40 -0.85 -0.28 7.23
C GLN A 40 -1.77 -1.50 7.24
N HIS A 41 -2.99 -1.37 7.76
CA HIS A 41 -3.96 -2.46 7.81
C HIS A 41 -4.38 -2.89 6.39
N GLU A 42 -4.73 -1.92 5.53
CA GLU A 42 -5.06 -2.19 4.12
C GLU A 42 -3.89 -2.88 3.39
N ARG A 43 -2.67 -2.40 3.63
CA ARG A 43 -1.46 -3.02 3.06
C ARG A 43 -1.30 -4.46 3.51
N LEU A 44 -1.53 -4.77 4.79
CA LEU A 44 -1.44 -6.14 5.30
C LEU A 44 -2.44 -7.06 4.58
N VAL A 45 -3.68 -6.62 4.39
CA VAL A 45 -4.70 -7.37 3.65
C VAL A 45 -4.25 -7.59 2.21
N HIS A 46 -3.74 -6.56 1.52
CA HIS A 46 -3.20 -6.70 0.17
C HIS A 46 -2.02 -7.67 0.08
N LEU A 47 -1.13 -7.67 1.08
CA LEU A 47 -0.03 -8.63 1.15
C LEU A 47 -0.55 -10.07 1.25
N ILE A 48 -1.52 -10.31 2.15
CA ILE A 48 -2.12 -11.64 2.34
C ILE A 48 -2.78 -12.11 1.05
N VAL A 49 -3.61 -11.26 0.42
CA VAL A 49 -4.29 -11.59 -0.84
C VAL A 49 -3.27 -11.86 -1.95
N MET A 50 -2.23 -11.04 -2.07
CA MET A 50 -1.16 -11.25 -3.05
C MET A 50 -0.43 -12.58 -2.82
N LEU A 51 -0.12 -12.93 -1.56
CA LEU A 51 0.53 -14.20 -1.22
C LEU A 51 -0.30 -15.38 -1.69
N PHE A 52 -1.62 -15.37 -1.45
CA PHE A 52 -2.51 -16.41 -1.96
C PHE A 52 -2.56 -16.45 -3.48
N VAL A 53 -2.68 -15.30 -4.15
CA VAL A 53 -2.68 -15.23 -5.62
C VAL A 53 -1.40 -15.82 -6.19
N CYS A 54 -0.23 -15.39 -5.70
CA CYS A 54 1.07 -15.94 -6.11
C CYS A 54 1.20 -17.43 -5.81
N PHE A 55 0.71 -17.89 -4.66
CA PHE A 55 0.71 -19.30 -4.30
C PHE A 55 -0.11 -20.15 -5.28
N PHE A 56 -1.34 -19.72 -5.60
CA PHE A 56 -2.17 -20.40 -6.61
C PHE A 56 -1.56 -20.34 -8.01
N THR A 57 -0.94 -19.22 -8.39
CA THR A 57 -0.19 -19.10 -9.65
C THR A 57 0.90 -20.18 -9.72
N LEU A 58 1.70 -20.34 -8.67
CA LEU A 58 2.76 -21.35 -8.62
C LEU A 58 2.21 -22.79 -8.67
N LEU A 59 1.12 -23.08 -7.96
CA LEU A 59 0.47 -24.40 -7.99
C LEU A 59 -0.02 -24.76 -9.39
N ILE A 60 -0.74 -23.84 -10.04
CA ILE A 60 -1.32 -24.06 -11.37
C ILE A 60 -0.20 -24.11 -12.43
N PHE A 61 0.83 -23.30 -12.28
CA PHE A 61 2.02 -23.36 -13.13
C PHE A 61 2.74 -24.72 -13.01
N GLY A 62 2.95 -25.21 -11.78
CA GLY A 62 3.52 -26.53 -11.55
C GLY A 62 2.67 -27.66 -12.14
N PHE A 63 1.34 -27.55 -12.00
CA PHE A 63 0.41 -28.50 -12.62
C PHE A 63 0.48 -28.47 -14.15
N ALA A 64 0.56 -27.28 -14.75
CA ALA A 64 0.66 -27.11 -16.20
C ALA A 64 1.95 -27.73 -16.79
N ILE A 65 3.04 -27.80 -16.02
CA ILE A 65 4.29 -28.47 -16.42
C ILE A 65 4.13 -30.00 -16.42
N ILE A 66 3.47 -30.56 -15.41
CA ILE A 66 3.30 -32.03 -15.28
C ILE A 66 2.23 -32.54 -16.26
N ARG A 67 1.11 -31.83 -16.37
CA ARG A 67 0.03 -32.12 -17.33
C ARG A 67 -0.24 -30.89 -18.19
N THR A 68 0.47 -30.83 -19.30
CA THR A 68 0.30 -29.78 -20.30
C THR A 68 -1.08 -29.88 -20.93
N SER A 69 -1.94 -28.93 -20.59
CA SER A 69 -3.24 -28.73 -21.22
C SER A 69 -3.42 -27.25 -21.59
N VAL A 70 -4.05 -27.00 -22.73
CA VAL A 70 -4.32 -25.62 -23.19
C VAL A 70 -5.06 -24.80 -22.12
N PRO A 71 -6.10 -25.33 -21.44
CA PRO A 71 -6.76 -24.60 -20.35
C PRO A 71 -5.82 -24.26 -19.18
N SER A 72 -4.93 -25.19 -18.77
CA SER A 72 -3.98 -24.96 -17.68
C SER A 72 -2.97 -23.86 -18.02
N ILE A 73 -2.50 -23.81 -19.27
CA ILE A 73 -1.58 -22.76 -19.73
C ILE A 73 -2.29 -21.39 -19.71
N ILE A 74 -3.50 -21.30 -20.26
CA ILE A 74 -4.27 -20.05 -20.29
C ILE A 74 -4.50 -19.54 -18.86
N LEU A 75 -4.94 -20.41 -17.96
CA LEU A 75 -5.16 -20.06 -16.56
C LEU A 75 -3.87 -19.59 -15.88
N SER A 76 -2.74 -20.27 -16.14
CA SER A 76 -1.43 -19.86 -15.61
C SER A 76 -1.06 -18.45 -16.05
N VAL A 77 -1.24 -18.13 -17.34
CA VAL A 77 -0.94 -16.79 -17.88
C VAL A 77 -1.83 -15.72 -17.26
N ILE A 78 -3.13 -15.97 -17.13
CA ILE A 78 -4.07 -15.04 -16.49
C ILE A 78 -3.64 -14.76 -15.05
N LEU A 79 -3.33 -15.80 -14.28
CA LEU A 79 -2.89 -15.66 -12.90
C LEU A 79 -1.55 -14.96 -12.78
N LEU A 80 -0.62 -15.18 -13.71
CA LEU A 80 0.67 -14.51 -13.74
C LEU A 80 0.52 -13.00 -13.99
N ILE A 81 -0.34 -12.61 -14.94
CA ILE A 81 -0.69 -11.20 -15.18
C ILE A 81 -1.32 -10.59 -13.93
N LEU A 82 -2.25 -11.31 -13.28
CA LEU A 82 -2.90 -10.85 -12.06
C LEU A 82 -1.89 -10.66 -10.91
N SER A 83 -0.98 -11.62 -10.71
CA SER A 83 0.10 -11.53 -9.73
C SER A 83 0.96 -10.30 -9.97
N LEU A 84 1.40 -10.06 -11.20
CA LEU A 84 2.20 -8.87 -11.56
C LEU A 84 1.44 -7.57 -11.26
N ALA A 85 0.17 -7.48 -11.65
CA ALA A 85 -0.65 -6.31 -11.37
C ALA A 85 -0.79 -6.05 -9.87
N TYR A 86 -0.99 -7.10 -9.07
CA TYR A 86 -1.06 -7.01 -7.60
C TYR A 86 0.25 -6.55 -6.98
N ILE A 87 1.39 -7.09 -7.44
CA ILE A 87 2.72 -6.69 -6.99
C ILE A 87 2.94 -5.19 -7.24
N LEU A 88 2.66 -4.72 -8.46
CA LEU A 88 2.78 -3.29 -8.81
C LEU A 88 1.88 -2.40 -7.95
N HIS A 89 0.63 -2.82 -7.72
CA HIS A 89 -0.29 -2.10 -6.87
C HIS A 89 0.23 -1.97 -5.44
N TYR A 90 0.74 -3.07 -4.88
CA TYR A 90 1.29 -3.10 -3.52
C TYR A 90 2.53 -2.21 -3.38
N TYR A 91 3.48 -2.26 -4.32
CA TYR A 91 4.65 -1.39 -4.30
C TYR A 91 4.28 0.09 -4.30
N ARG A 92 3.27 0.48 -5.08
CA ARG A 92 2.79 1.85 -5.11
C ARG A 92 2.21 2.29 -3.76
N LEU A 93 1.48 1.39 -3.09
CA LEU A 93 0.92 1.65 -1.77
C LEU A 93 2.02 1.80 -0.70
N GLU A 94 3.00 0.90 -0.72
CA GLU A 94 4.16 0.92 0.18
C GLU A 94 4.91 2.26 0.10
N ASN A 95 5.24 2.70 -1.12
CA ASN A 95 5.97 3.95 -1.34
C ASN A 95 5.20 5.17 -0.82
N CYS A 96 3.86 5.20 -0.97
CA CYS A 96 3.06 6.29 -0.44
C CYS A 96 3.04 6.31 1.10
N VAL A 97 2.96 5.15 1.75
CA VAL A 97 3.01 5.07 3.22
C VAL A 97 4.40 5.46 3.75
N GLN A 98 5.48 5.11 3.04
CA GLN A 98 6.83 5.54 3.38
C GLN A 98 6.98 7.06 3.36
N GLN A 99 6.39 7.73 2.37
CA GLN A 99 6.35 9.20 2.33
C GLN A 99 5.61 9.79 3.54
N TRP A 100 4.53 9.15 3.99
CA TRP A 100 3.80 9.60 5.19
C TRP A 100 4.63 9.46 6.47
N TYR A 101 5.43 8.41 6.61
CA TYR A 101 6.37 8.33 7.74
C TYR A 101 7.39 9.47 7.76
N LEU A 102 7.91 9.86 6.59
CA LEU A 102 8.82 11.00 6.50
C LEU A 102 8.15 12.29 6.96
N ILE A 103 6.89 12.51 6.57
CA ILE A 103 6.10 13.67 7.02
C ILE A 103 5.86 13.61 8.53
N SER A 104 5.44 12.47 9.09
CA SER A 104 5.26 12.30 10.54
C SER A 104 6.55 12.60 11.32
N ASN A 105 7.70 12.14 10.82
CA ASN A 105 9.00 12.47 11.41
C ASN A 105 9.33 13.96 11.36
N GLN A 106 9.03 14.66 10.25
CA GLN A 106 9.20 16.11 10.15
C GLN A 106 8.33 16.87 11.15
N ILE A 107 7.08 16.42 11.36
CA ILE A 107 6.16 16.99 12.36
C ILE A 107 6.75 16.80 13.77
N ARG A 108 7.24 15.60 14.09
CA ARG A 108 7.87 15.29 15.38
C ARG A 108 9.14 16.08 15.65
N GLN A 109 9.91 16.45 14.62
CA GLN A 109 11.10 17.29 14.77
C GLN A 109 10.80 18.76 15.02
N ARG A 110 9.61 19.24 14.62
CA ARG A 110 9.15 20.62 14.84
C ARG A 110 8.39 20.80 16.15
N LEU A 111 7.97 19.70 16.78
CA LEU A 111 7.34 19.66 18.09
C LEU A 111 8.41 19.82 19.18
#